data_AF-A0A6B3EJL0-F1
#
_entry.id   AF-A0A6B3EJL0-F1
#
_cell.length_a   1.000
_cell.length_b   1.000
_cell.length_c   1.000
_cell.angle_alpha   90.00
_cell.angle_beta   90.00
_cell.angle_gamma   90.00
#
_symmetry.space_group_name_H-M   'P 1'
#
loop_
_entity.id
_entity.type
_entity.pdbx_description
1 polymer ?
#
loop_
_entity_poly.entity_id
_entity_poly.type
_entity_poly.pdbx_seq_one_letter_code
_entity_poly.pdbx_strand_id
1 'polypeptide(L)'
;GTLTPEIGHFLACAVRARKNIMIAGATNAGKTTLLRALANEIPPPERLITVERALELGLDAFPELHPNVVAFEERLPNAEGQGAITMAELVRRSLRMNPSRVIVG
;
A
#
# COMPACT_ATOMS: atom_id res chain seq x y z
N GLY A 1 -4.29 20.22 -12.77
CA GLY A 1 -3.72 19.11 -11.97
C GLY A 1 -4.27 17.78 -12.48
N THR A 2 -3.70 16.66 -12.05
CA THR A 2 -4.10 15.30 -12.47
C THR A 2 -5.56 14.96 -12.11
N LEU A 3 -6.10 15.54 -11.04
CA LEU A 3 -7.49 15.41 -10.61
C LEU A 3 -8.11 16.79 -10.41
N THR A 4 -9.44 16.89 -10.56
CA THR A 4 -10.17 18.08 -10.11
C THR A 4 -10.26 18.09 -8.57
N PRO A 5 -10.43 19.27 -7.94
CA PRO A 5 -10.58 19.37 -6.49
C PRO A 5 -11.73 18.50 -5.93
N GLU A 6 -12.84 18.41 -6.65
CA GLU A 6 -14.02 17.65 -6.25
C GLU A 6 -13.73 16.15 -6.19
N ILE A 7 -13.01 15.62 -7.20
CA ILE A 7 -12.59 14.21 -7.23
C ILE A 7 -11.56 13.95 -6.13
N GLY A 8 -10.62 14.89 -5.92
CA GLY A 8 -9.66 14.79 -4.81
C GLY A 8 -10.36 14.66 -3.46
N HIS A 9 -11.34 15.52 -3.19
CA HIS A 9 -12.12 15.48 -1.96
C HIS A 9 -12.94 14.18 -1.83
N PHE A 10 -13.55 13.73 -2.92
CA PHE A 10 -14.28 12.46 -2.93
C PHE A 10 -13.39 11.27 -2.56
N LEU A 11 -12.20 11.17 -3.17
CA LEU A 11 -11.25 10.09 -2.87
C LEU A 11 -10.74 10.16 -1.43
N ALA A 12 -10.44 11.35 -0.94
CA ALA A 12 -10.04 11.59 0.43
C ALA A 12 -11.13 11.13 1.44
N CYS A 13 -12.40 11.42 1.15
CA CYS A 13 -13.54 10.91 1.91
C CYS A 13 -13.67 9.39 1.82
N ALA A 14 -13.46 8.79 0.64
CA ALA A 14 -13.49 7.33 0.46
C ALA A 14 -12.38 6.63 1.26
N VAL A 15 -11.17 7.21 1.30
CA VAL A 15 -10.06 6.72 2.14
C VAL A 15 -10.45 6.79 3.61
N ARG A 16 -10.90 7.94 4.12
CA ARG A 16 -11.32 8.10 5.53
C ARG A 16 -12.49 7.19 5.91
N ALA A 17 -13.40 6.91 4.98
CA ALA A 17 -14.50 5.97 5.14
C ALA A 17 -14.09 4.49 5.03
N ARG A 18 -12.79 4.19 4.92
CA ARG A 18 -12.21 2.84 4.80
C ARG A 18 -12.81 2.02 3.65
N LYS A 19 -13.07 2.67 2.52
CA LYS A 19 -13.49 1.96 1.30
C LYS A 19 -12.30 1.25 0.66
N ASN A 20 -12.56 0.10 0.06
CA ASN A 20 -11.58 -0.59 -0.79
C ASN A 20 -11.44 0.18 -2.09
N ILE A 21 -10.20 0.51 -2.48
CA ILE A 21 -9.89 1.30 -3.67
C ILE A 21 -8.89 0.52 -4.51
N MET A 22 -9.18 0.36 -5.80
CA MET A 22 -8.26 -0.21 -6.78
C MET A 22 -7.84 0.89 -7.76
N ILE A 23 -6.54 1.10 -7.90
CA ILE A 23 -5.97 2.05 -8.85
C ILE A 23 -5.46 1.28 -10.06
N ALA A 24 -6.10 1.49 -11.21
CA ALA A 24 -5.77 0.81 -12.47
C ALA A 24 -5.25 1.80 -13.51
N GLY A 25 -4.49 1.28 -14.48
CA GLY A 25 -3.89 2.08 -15.55
C GLY A 25 -2.63 1.44 -16.12
N ALA A 26 -2.17 1.94 -17.26
CA ALA A 26 -0.97 1.46 -17.94
C ALA A 26 0.29 1.58 -17.05
N THR A 27 1.37 0.89 -17.43
CA THR A 27 2.70 1.11 -16.85
C THR A 27 3.07 2.59 -16.94
N ASN A 28 3.68 3.16 -15.89
CA ASN A 28 4.02 4.58 -15.78
C ASN A 28 2.83 5.57 -15.81
N ALA A 29 1.59 5.12 -15.66
CA ALA A 29 0.41 6.01 -15.58
C ALA A 29 0.28 6.76 -14.23
N GLY A 30 1.26 6.67 -13.33
CA GLY A 30 1.23 7.33 -12.02
C GLY A 30 0.42 6.61 -10.93
N LYS A 31 0.16 5.31 -11.08
CA LYS A 31 -0.61 4.52 -10.09
C LYS A 31 -0.01 4.57 -8.68
N THR A 32 1.28 4.25 -8.56
CA THR A 32 2.01 4.29 -7.29
C THR A 32 2.03 5.69 -6.70
N THR A 33 2.16 6.73 -7.54
CA THR A 33 2.08 8.13 -7.12
C THR A 33 0.72 8.48 -6.53
N LEU A 34 -0.37 8.10 -7.21
CA LEU A 34 -1.72 8.33 -6.69
C LEU A 34 -1.97 7.53 -5.41
N LEU A 35 -1.47 6.29 -5.34
CA LEU A 35 -1.56 5.46 -4.14
C LEU A 35 -0.91 6.15 -2.94
N ARG A 36 0.33 6.66 -3.08
CA ARG A 36 1.01 7.41 -2.01
C ARG A 36 0.24 8.66 -1.60
N ALA A 37 -0.32 9.40 -2.56
CA ALA A 37 -1.15 10.56 -2.26
C ALA A 37 -2.41 10.19 -1.45
N LEU A 38 -3.08 9.09 -1.81
CA LEU A 38 -4.23 8.59 -1.05
C LEU A 38 -3.83 8.00 0.30
N ALA A 39 -2.61 7.45 0.44
CA ALA A 39 -2.10 6.96 1.71
C ALA A 39 -1.98 8.08 2.74
N ASN A 40 -1.63 9.30 2.32
CA ASN A 40 -1.57 10.48 3.20
C ASN A 40 -2.95 10.89 3.75
N GLU A 41 -4.05 10.43 3.16
CA GLU A 41 -5.40 10.66 3.68
C GLU A 41 -5.80 9.63 4.76
N ILE A 42 -4.96 8.63 5.02
CA ILE A 42 -5.17 7.61 6.05
C ILE A 42 -4.80 8.17 7.43
N PRO A 43 -5.68 8.08 8.45
CA PRO A 43 -5.37 8.50 9.81
C PRO A 43 -4.14 7.80 10.40
N PRO A 44 -3.21 8.52 11.07
CA PRO A 44 -1.97 7.96 11.63
C PRO A 44 -2.13 6.74 12.57
N PRO A 45 -3.20 6.62 13.39
CA PRO A 45 -3.37 5.46 14.28
C PRO A 45 -3.65 4.13 13.56
N GLU A 46 -4.01 4.16 12.28
CA GLU A 46 -4.33 2.95 11.53
C GLU A 46 -3.09 2.08 11.30
N ARG A 47 -3.23 0.77 11.52
CA ARG A 47 -2.15 -0.20 11.26
C ARG A 47 -2.12 -0.55 9.78
N LEU A 48 -1.05 -0.18 9.09
CA LEU A 48 -0.88 -0.42 7.66
C LEU A 48 0.07 -1.59 7.42
N ILE A 49 -0.26 -2.44 6.46
CA ILE A 49 0.69 -3.42 5.94
C ILE A 49 0.78 -3.24 4.44
N THR A 50 1.95 -2.91 3.92
CA THR A 50 2.20 -2.91 2.47
C THR A 50 2.72 -4.28 2.07
N VAL A 51 2.32 -4.75 0.89
CA VAL A 51 2.81 -5.96 0.26
C VAL A 51 3.19 -5.60 -1.16
N GLU A 52 4.47 -5.69 -1.49
CA GLU A 52 5.03 -5.14 -2.72
C GLU A 52 5.99 -6.14 -3.37
N ARG A 53 6.10 -6.11 -4.71
CA ARG A 53 7.11 -6.91 -5.42
C ARG A 53 8.53 -6.43 -5.17
N ALA A 54 8.68 -5.11 -5.12
CA ALA A 54 9.88 -4.39 -4.71
C ALA A 54 9.41 -3.21 -3.86
N LEU A 55 10.18 -2.85 -2.84
CA LEU A 55 9.80 -1.73 -1.98
C LEU A 55 9.80 -0.41 -2.76
N GLU A 56 8.61 0.08 -3.08
CA GLU A 56 8.43 1.38 -3.74
C GLU A 56 7.70 2.36 -2.82
N LEU A 57 6.65 1.95 -2.11
CA LEU A 57 5.75 2.88 -1.42
C LEU A 57 6.44 3.72 -0.35
N GLY A 58 7.32 3.11 0.45
CA GLY A 58 8.14 3.80 1.44
C GLY A 58 7.35 4.54 2.53
N LEU A 59 6.15 4.06 2.86
CA LEU A 59 5.31 4.69 3.89
C LEU A 59 5.97 4.65 5.28
N ASP A 60 6.79 3.62 5.53
CA ASP A 60 7.60 3.42 6.73
C ASP A 60 8.72 4.44 6.92
N ALA A 61 9.09 5.18 5.86
CA ALA A 61 10.03 6.28 5.95
C ALA A 61 9.43 7.56 6.58
N PHE A 62 8.11 7.62 6.79
CA PHE A 62 7.38 8.79 7.31
C PHE A 62 6.65 8.45 8.62
N PRO A 63 7.37 8.21 9.73
CA PRO A 63 6.78 7.75 10.99
C PRO A 63 5.78 8.73 11.61
N GLU A 64 5.86 10.02 11.29
CA GLU A 64 4.89 11.03 11.70
C GLU A 64 3.53 10.89 11.00
N LEU A 65 3.51 10.37 9.77
CA LEU A 65 2.29 10.11 9.00
C LEU A 65 1.78 8.69 9.22
N HIS A 66 2.70 7.73 9.33
CA HIS A 66 2.42 6.30 9.36
C HIS A 66 3.20 5.59 10.48
N PRO A 67 2.92 5.89 11.77
CA PRO A 67 3.67 5.33 12.89
C PRO A 67 3.52 3.81 13.08
N ASN A 68 2.52 3.19 12.44
CA ASN A 68 2.18 1.78 12.60
C ASN A 68 2.10 1.06 11.25
N VAL A 69 3.20 1.10 10.49
CA VAL A 69 3.31 0.44 9.18
C VAL A 69 4.31 -0.70 9.21
N VAL A 70 4.00 -1.78 8.48
CA VAL A 70 4.91 -2.89 8.21
C VAL A 70 4.99 -3.07 6.70
N ALA A 71 6.20 -3.01 6.14
CA ALA A 71 6.43 -3.26 4.73
C ALA A 71 6.80 -4.74 4.50
N PHE A 72 6.13 -5.37 3.55
CA PHE A 72 6.47 -6.70 3.06
C PHE A 72 6.90 -6.64 1.60
N GLU A 73 8.00 -7.32 1.31
CA GLU A 73 8.58 -7.45 -0.03
C GLU A 73 8.59 -8.92 -0.45
N GLU A 74 8.20 -9.18 -1.70
CA GLU A 74 8.35 -10.48 -2.34
C GLU A 74 9.81 -10.92 -2.32
N ARG A 75 10.06 -12.14 -1.87
CA ARG A 75 11.41 -12.73 -1.91
C ARG A 75 11.49 -13.74 -3.03
N LEU A 76 12.36 -13.49 -4.00
CA LEU A 76 12.69 -14.44 -5.05
C LEU A 76 13.47 -15.64 -4.47
N PRO A 77 13.38 -16.83 -5.10
CA PRO A 77 14.19 -17.96 -4.68
C PRO A 77 15.69 -17.68 -4.85
N ASN A 78 16.52 -18.33 -4.04
CA ASN A 78 17.97 -18.37 -4.21
C ASN A 78 18.37 -19.19 -5.46
N ALA A 79 19.66 -19.28 -5.76
CA ALA A 79 20.18 -20.03 -6.91
C ALA A 79 19.81 -21.53 -6.92
N GLU A 80 19.45 -22.08 -5.77
CA GLU A 80 19.03 -23.48 -5.58
C GLU A 80 17.50 -23.64 -5.67
N GLY A 81 16.76 -22.57 -5.99
CA GLY A 81 15.31 -22.58 -6.06
C GLY A 81 14.60 -22.48 -4.71
N GLN A 82 15.32 -22.19 -3.62
CA GLN A 82 14.80 -22.23 -2.26
C GLN A 82 14.50 -20.84 -1.69
N GLY A 83 13.60 -20.79 -0.71
CA GLY A 83 13.35 -19.58 0.07
C GLY A 83 12.44 -18.55 -0.59
N ALA A 84 11.75 -18.85 -1.69
CA ALA A 84 10.78 -17.93 -2.25
C ALA A 84 9.66 -17.60 -1.25
N ILE A 85 9.23 -16.34 -1.22
CA ILE A 85 8.03 -15.88 -0.48
C ILE A 85 7.22 -15.03 -1.45
N THR A 86 6.09 -15.56 -1.89
CA THR A 86 5.27 -14.92 -2.93
C THR A 86 4.40 -13.78 -2.37
N MET A 87 4.00 -12.86 -3.24
CA MET A 87 2.98 -11.85 -2.92
C MET A 87 1.72 -12.47 -2.28
N ALA A 88 1.22 -13.58 -2.82
CA ALA A 88 0.02 -14.25 -2.30
C ALA A 88 0.23 -14.77 -0.87
N GLU A 89 1.43 -15.25 -0.54
CA GLU A 89 1.77 -15.68 0.81
C GLU A 89 1.86 -14.50 1.77
N LEU A 90 2.50 -13.41 1.36
CA LEU A 90 2.61 -12.18 2.15
C LEU A 90 1.23 -11.57 2.44
N VAL A 91 0.33 -11.55 1.45
CA VAL A 91 -1.07 -11.12 1.66
C VAL A 91 -1.78 -12.00 2.69
N ARG A 92 -1.62 -13.33 2.65
CA ARG A 92 -2.23 -14.20 3.67
C ARG A 92 -1.64 -13.96 5.06
N ARG A 93 -0.33 -13.70 5.14
CA ARG A 93 0.35 -13.38 6.40
C ARG A 93 -0.11 -12.03 6.96
N SER A 94 -0.24 -11.00 6.12
CA SER A 94 -0.65 -9.66 6.54
C SER A 94 -2.04 -9.67 7.19
N LEU A 95 -2.99 -10.45 6.67
CA LEU A 95 -4.33 -10.57 7.23
C LEU A 95 -4.36 -11.10 8.69
N ARG A 96 -3.31 -11.81 9.14
CA ARG A 96 -3.20 -12.34 10.51
C ARG A 96 -2.52 -11.36 11.48
N MET A 97 -2.07 -10.21 11.01
CA MET A 97 -1.31 -9.24 11.80
C MET A 97 -2.17 -8.08 12.33
N ASN A 98 -3.49 -8.31 12.41
CA ASN A 98 -4.48 -7.33 12.82
C ASN A 98 -4.37 -5.98 12.08
N PRO A 99 -4.24 -5.96 10.74
CA PRO A 99 -4.12 -4.72 9.99
C PRO A 99 -5.44 -3.93 10.02
N SER A 100 -5.34 -2.61 10.07
CA SER A 100 -6.46 -1.74 9.69
C SER A 100 -6.63 -1.71 8.18
N ARG A 101 -5.51 -1.74 7.43
CA ARG A 101 -5.49 -1.79 5.96
C ARG A 101 -4.33 -2.64 5.45
N VAL A 102 -4.57 -3.34 4.35
CA VAL A 102 -3.52 -3.99 3.55
C VAL A 102 -3.47 -3.26 2.21
N ILE A 103 -2.28 -2.79 1.84
CA ILE A 103 -2.00 -2.12 0.58
C ILE A 103 -1.16 -3.08 -0.26
N VAL A 104 -1.60 -3.35 -1.49
CA VAL A 104 -0.90 -4.27 -2.39
C VAL A 104 -0.37 -3.48 -3.59
N GLY A 105 0.94 -3.45 -3.74
CA GLY A 105 1.70 -2.73 -4.77
C GLY A 105 2.39 -3.66 -5.76
#